data_AF-A0A1C5MWH9-F1
#
_entry.id   AF-A0A1C5MWH9-F1
#
_cell.length_a   1.000
_cell.length_b   1.000
_cell.length_c   1.000
_cell.angle_alpha   90.00
_cell.angle_beta   90.00
_cell.angle_gamma   90.00
#
_symmetry.space_group_name_H-M   'P 1'
#
loop_
_entity.id
_entity.type
_entity.pdbx_description
1 polymer ?
#
loop_
_entity_poly.entity_id
_entity_poly.type
_entity_poly.pdbx_seq_one_letter_code
_entity_poly.pdbx_strand_id
1 'polypeptide(L)'
;MEVMRNMTIDTELFELGDIISFTLTTGEKVKAKAIRETPNGMLFITVDCLKDGQKMFENPGRAEKVDYEHSDLRKKLNGEIFESFPEKIKGRMVGMRVGQTNCFDMLRIPTEREIFGENPYGKDEPVSVRRFYGMENRHERIAFQGSETGTWEWYWLQNKVEDSASNFALVGNNGGANYYYASDSFGVRPVFLLS
;
A
#
# COMPACT_ATOMS: atom_id res chain seq x y z
N MET A 1 13.59 -28.82 -18.64
CA MET A 1 13.01 -28.47 -17.33
C MET A 1 13.75 -27.26 -16.83
N GLU A 2 13.03 -26.19 -16.56
CA GLU A 2 13.61 -24.95 -16.03
C GLU A 2 13.32 -24.91 -14.52
N VAL A 3 14.32 -24.52 -13.73
CA VAL A 3 14.24 -24.51 -12.27
C VAL A 3 14.61 -23.11 -11.80
N MET A 4 13.65 -22.41 -11.17
CA MET A 4 13.92 -21.15 -10.49
C MET A 4 14.41 -21.41 -9.08
N ARG A 5 15.49 -20.74 -8.67
CA ARG A 5 16.04 -20.78 -7.32
C ARG A 5 16.00 -19.38 -6.72
N ASN A 6 15.53 -19.28 -5.49
CA ASN A 6 15.58 -18.02 -4.74
C ASN A 6 16.98 -17.88 -4.12
N MET A 7 17.58 -16.70 -4.28
CA MET A 7 18.87 -16.34 -3.69
C MET A 7 18.70 -15.03 -2.93
N THR A 8 19.31 -14.95 -1.75
CA THR A 8 19.40 -13.69 -1.00
C THR A 8 20.75 -13.05 -1.30
N ILE A 9 20.74 -11.77 -1.66
CA ILE A 9 21.93 -10.99 -2.00
C ILE A 9 21.97 -9.80 -1.04
N ASP A 10 23.15 -9.50 -0.49
CA ASP A 10 23.39 -8.26 0.24
C ASP A 10 23.80 -7.18 -0.77
N THR A 11 22.89 -6.24 -1.04
CA THR A 11 23.07 -5.18 -2.02
C THR A 11 22.35 -3.91 -1.53
N GLU A 12 22.91 -2.76 -1.88
CA GLU A 12 22.29 -1.46 -1.63
C GLU A 12 21.48 -0.97 -2.85
N LEU A 13 21.63 -1.61 -4.01
CA LEU A 13 20.89 -1.32 -5.25
C LEU A 13 19.72 -2.28 -5.42
N PHE A 14 18.57 -1.74 -5.83
CA PHE A 14 17.34 -2.50 -6.07
C PHE A 14 16.97 -2.52 -7.55
N GLU A 15 16.44 -3.64 -8.01
CA GLU A 15 15.86 -3.84 -9.33
C GLU A 15 14.35 -4.06 -9.24
N LEU A 16 13.63 -3.83 -10.35
CA LEU A 16 12.19 -4.10 -10.40
C LEU A 16 11.89 -5.58 -10.16
N GLY A 17 10.99 -5.85 -9.22
CA GLY A 17 10.61 -7.21 -8.83
C GLY A 17 11.39 -7.78 -7.64
N ASP A 18 12.45 -7.12 -7.18
CA ASP A 18 13.17 -7.51 -5.96
C ASP A 18 12.23 -7.60 -4.77
N ILE A 19 12.44 -8.61 -3.92
CA ILE A 19 11.69 -8.80 -2.68
C ILE A 19 12.63 -8.63 -1.50
N ILE A 20 12.36 -7.63 -0.67
CA ILE A 20 13.00 -7.45 0.63
C ILE A 20 12.14 -8.08 1.72
N SER A 21 12.78 -8.57 2.78
CA SER A 21 12.12 -9.13 3.96
C SER A 21 12.67 -8.47 5.21
N PHE A 22 11.79 -8.10 6.14
CA PHE A 22 12.15 -7.50 7.41
C PHE A 22 11.11 -7.84 8.49
N THR A 23 11.43 -7.55 9.73
CA THR A 23 10.54 -7.76 10.87
C THR A 23 10.23 -6.42 11.52
N LEU A 24 8.95 -6.13 11.74
CA LEU A 24 8.51 -4.97 12.49
C LEU A 24 8.86 -5.13 13.97
N THR A 25 8.90 -4.03 14.72
CA THR A 25 9.15 -4.07 16.19
C THR A 25 8.08 -4.87 16.94
N THR A 26 6.90 -5.08 16.33
CA THR A 26 5.82 -5.94 16.83
C THR A 26 6.12 -7.45 16.69
N GLY A 27 7.22 -7.82 16.03
CA GLY A 27 7.58 -9.20 15.70
C GLY A 27 6.95 -9.73 14.40
N GLU A 28 6.12 -8.92 13.73
CA GLU A 28 5.50 -9.28 12.45
C GLU A 28 6.54 -9.31 11.33
N LYS A 29 6.59 -10.43 10.58
CA LYS A 29 7.43 -10.56 9.38
C LYS A 29 6.70 -9.93 8.19
N VAL A 30 7.41 -9.11 7.43
CA VAL A 30 6.90 -8.41 6.25
C VAL A 30 7.81 -8.68 5.07
N LYS A 31 7.20 -8.92 3.90
CA LYS A 31 7.86 -8.93 2.60
C LYS A 31 7.36 -7.74 1.78
N ALA A 32 8.25 -7.08 1.07
CA ALA A 32 7.89 -5.99 0.17
C ALA A 32 8.58 -6.15 -1.18
N LYS A 33 7.85 -5.85 -2.25
CA LYS A 33 8.28 -6.02 -3.64
C LYS A 33 8.55 -4.67 -4.29
N ALA A 34 9.67 -4.55 -4.98
CA ALA A 34 10.03 -3.42 -5.81
C ALA A 34 9.09 -3.35 -7.03
N ILE A 35 8.37 -2.23 -7.17
CA ILE A 35 7.25 -2.08 -8.12
C ILE A 35 7.41 -0.92 -9.11
N ARG A 36 8.26 0.06 -8.81
CA ARG A 36 8.48 1.21 -9.68
C ARG A 36 9.79 1.92 -9.34
N GLU A 37 10.64 2.08 -10.34
CA GLU A 37 11.79 2.97 -10.25
C GLU A 37 11.33 4.43 -10.33
N THR A 38 11.93 5.30 -9.52
CA THR A 38 11.68 6.73 -9.52
C THR A 38 13.01 7.48 -9.48
N PRO A 39 13.06 8.78 -9.85
CA PRO A 39 14.27 9.57 -9.73
C PRO A 39 14.85 9.66 -8.31
N ASN A 40 14.02 9.37 -7.29
CA ASN A 40 14.37 9.48 -5.87
C ASN A 40 14.59 8.12 -5.20
N GLY A 41 14.61 7.01 -5.97
CA GLY A 41 14.79 5.65 -5.45
C GLY A 41 13.77 4.65 -5.98
N MET A 42 13.73 3.47 -5.35
CA MET A 42 12.86 2.35 -5.73
C MET A 42 11.62 2.31 -4.83
N LEU A 43 10.44 2.31 -5.44
CA LEU A 43 9.16 2.18 -4.75
C LEU A 43 8.87 0.72 -4.44
N PHE A 44 8.45 0.45 -3.22
CA PHE A 44 8.06 -0.86 -2.73
C PHE A 44 6.60 -0.87 -2.31
N ILE A 45 5.94 -2.02 -2.46
CA ILE A 45 4.66 -2.34 -1.83
C ILE A 45 4.81 -3.62 -1.02
N THR A 46 4.19 -3.72 0.15
CA THR A 46 4.14 -5.00 0.88
C THR A 46 3.42 -6.06 0.05
N VAL A 47 3.93 -7.30 0.07
CA VAL A 47 3.34 -8.42 -0.65
C VAL A 47 1.97 -8.74 -0.05
N ASP A 48 1.93 -8.92 1.26
CA ASP A 48 0.71 -9.12 2.04
C ASP A 48 0.29 -7.84 2.76
N CYS A 49 -0.93 -7.84 3.30
CA CYS A 49 -1.37 -6.79 4.21
C CYS A 49 -0.63 -6.93 5.54
N LEU A 50 -0.56 -5.85 6.30
CA LEU A 50 -0.23 -5.95 7.73
C LEU A 50 -1.28 -6.80 8.45
N LYS A 51 -0.87 -7.45 9.54
CA LYS A 51 -1.73 -8.40 10.28
C LYS A 51 -3.01 -7.76 10.82
N ASP A 52 -2.93 -6.49 11.21
CA ASP A 52 -4.03 -5.77 11.84
C ASP A 52 -4.72 -4.87 10.81
N GLY A 53 -5.97 -5.21 10.49
CA GLY A 53 -6.83 -4.37 9.66
C GLY A 53 -7.03 -2.99 10.28
N GLN A 54 -7.18 -1.99 9.43
CA GLN A 54 -7.38 -0.60 9.82
C GLN A 54 -8.63 -0.03 9.15
N LYS A 55 -9.26 0.92 9.82
CA LYS A 55 -10.32 1.74 9.21
C LYS A 55 -9.70 2.91 8.46
N MET A 56 -10.35 3.32 7.38
CA MET A 56 -10.00 4.57 6.70
C MET A 56 -10.27 5.78 7.63
N PHE A 57 -11.45 5.79 8.26
CA PHE A 57 -11.86 6.78 9.26
C PHE A 57 -12.46 6.08 10.48
N GLU A 58 -12.13 6.54 11.69
CA GLU A 58 -12.79 6.02 12.89
C GLU A 58 -14.26 6.43 12.95
N ASN A 59 -14.56 7.65 12.50
CA ASN A 59 -15.92 8.14 12.35
C ASN A 59 -16.03 9.11 11.15
N PRO A 60 -16.42 8.63 9.97
CA PRO A 60 -16.52 9.48 8.78
C PRO A 60 -17.58 10.59 8.92
N GLY A 61 -18.61 10.41 9.75
CA GLY A 61 -19.66 11.42 9.96
C GLY A 61 -19.21 12.65 10.77
N ARG A 62 -18.03 12.59 11.41
CA ARG A 62 -17.42 13.71 12.14
C ARG A 62 -16.24 14.34 11.40
N ALA A 63 -15.84 13.77 10.26
CA ALA A 63 -14.73 14.29 9.48
C ALA A 63 -15.14 15.58 8.75
N GLU A 64 -14.29 16.60 8.83
CA GLU A 64 -14.47 17.84 8.05
C GLU A 64 -14.42 17.55 6.54
N LYS A 65 -13.52 16.64 6.14
CA LYS A 65 -13.36 16.18 4.77
C LYS A 65 -13.11 14.68 4.75
N VAL A 66 -13.91 13.97 3.97
CA VAL A 66 -13.78 12.51 3.80
C VAL A 66 -13.01 12.24 2.53
N ASP A 67 -11.68 12.22 2.65
CA ASP A 67 -10.71 11.80 1.64
C ASP A 67 -9.48 11.15 2.31
N TYR A 68 -8.58 10.55 1.53
CA TYR A 68 -7.40 9.88 2.09
C TYR A 68 -6.44 10.86 2.79
N GLU A 69 -6.30 12.08 2.27
CA GLU A 69 -5.39 13.09 2.82
C GLU A 69 -5.72 13.45 4.28
N HIS A 70 -7.00 13.41 4.64
CA HIS A 70 -7.51 13.74 5.97
C HIS A 70 -7.88 12.49 6.81
N SER A 71 -7.62 11.30 6.27
CA SER A 71 -7.98 10.02 6.89
C SER A 71 -7.24 9.74 8.19
N ASP A 72 -7.88 9.00 9.08
CA ASP A 72 -7.23 8.50 10.31
C ASP A 72 -6.21 7.40 9.96
N LEU A 73 -6.45 6.65 8.88
CA LEU A 73 -5.51 5.68 8.35
C LEU A 73 -4.17 6.33 7.97
N ARG A 74 -4.18 7.44 7.24
CA ARG A 74 -2.94 8.15 6.87
C ARG A 74 -2.14 8.60 8.09
N LYS A 75 -2.83 9.07 9.15
CA LYS A 75 -2.20 9.44 10.42
C LYS A 75 -1.56 8.24 11.11
N LYS A 76 -2.26 7.10 11.15
CA LYS A 76 -1.71 5.83 11.71
C LYS A 76 -0.52 5.33 10.90
N LEU A 77 -0.60 5.39 9.56
CA LEU A 77 0.48 5.02 8.65
C LEU A 77 1.76 5.80 8.95
N ASN A 78 1.67 7.13 9.02
CA ASN A 78 2.84 7.99 9.25
C ASN A 78 3.11 8.29 10.74
N GLY A 79 2.53 7.49 11.64
CA GLY A 79 2.78 7.53 13.07
C GLY A 79 3.10 6.13 13.57
N GLU A 80 2.13 5.47 14.20
CA GLU A 80 2.29 4.14 14.81
C GLU A 80 2.89 3.08 13.87
N ILE A 81 2.36 2.97 12.64
CA ILE A 81 2.82 1.95 11.70
C ILE A 81 4.24 2.25 11.24
N PHE A 82 4.54 3.50 10.86
CA PHE A 82 5.89 3.90 10.48
C PHE A 82 6.90 3.65 11.60
N GLU A 83 6.57 3.97 12.85
CA GLU A 83 7.48 3.73 13.98
C GLU A 83 7.78 2.25 14.23
N SER A 84 6.90 1.35 13.76
CA SER A 84 7.14 -0.09 13.84
C SER A 84 8.18 -0.62 12.84
N PHE A 85 8.53 0.16 11.81
CA PHE A 85 9.54 -0.27 10.84
C PHE A 85 10.94 -0.26 11.45
N PRO A 86 11.79 -1.24 11.12
CA PRO A 86 13.15 -1.30 11.66
C PRO A 86 14.01 -0.13 11.14
N GLU A 87 14.94 0.35 11.98
CA GLU A 87 15.79 1.50 11.67
C GLU A 87 16.59 1.36 10.36
N LYS A 88 17.03 0.14 10.02
CA LYS A 88 17.72 -0.11 8.74
C LYS A 88 16.86 0.26 7.52
N ILE A 89 15.55 0.04 7.61
CA ILE A 89 14.61 0.42 6.55
C ILE A 89 14.24 1.91 6.68
N LYS A 90 13.89 2.38 7.89
CA LYS A 90 13.52 3.80 8.11
C LYS A 90 14.62 4.77 7.68
N GLY A 91 15.89 4.44 7.96
CA GLY A 91 17.04 5.26 7.58
C GLY A 91 17.26 5.40 6.06
N ARG A 92 16.63 4.54 5.26
CA ARG A 92 16.64 4.59 3.78
C ARG A 92 15.35 5.12 3.18
N MET A 93 14.31 5.34 3.99
CA MET A 93 13.03 5.81 3.48
C MET A 93 13.12 7.26 3.01
N VAL A 94 12.51 7.51 1.85
CA VAL A 94 12.38 8.85 1.28
C VAL A 94 10.91 9.25 1.30
N GLY A 95 10.63 10.44 1.82
CA GLY A 95 9.28 10.96 1.89
C GLY A 95 8.66 11.15 0.51
N MET A 96 7.40 10.73 0.36
CA MET A 96 6.63 10.82 -0.88
C MET A 96 5.56 11.89 -0.77
N ARG A 97 5.40 12.69 -1.83
CA ARG A 97 4.25 13.60 -1.90
C ARG A 97 2.98 12.78 -2.16
N VAL A 98 2.02 12.90 -1.24
CA VAL A 98 0.69 12.30 -1.37
C VAL A 98 -0.32 13.41 -1.62
N GLY A 99 -1.07 13.24 -2.72
CA GLY A 99 -2.10 14.19 -3.14
C GLY A 99 -1.56 15.60 -3.36
N GLN A 100 -2.35 16.61 -2.99
CA GLN A 100 -1.97 18.02 -3.12
C GLN A 100 -1.37 18.61 -1.83
N THR A 101 -0.95 17.75 -0.89
CA THR A 101 -0.45 18.21 0.40
C THR A 101 1.01 18.70 0.32
N ASN A 102 1.38 19.61 1.22
CA ASN A 102 2.77 20.06 1.40
C ASN A 102 3.59 19.11 2.30
N CYS A 103 2.98 18.01 2.75
CA CYS A 103 3.62 17.02 3.60
C CYS A 103 4.20 15.89 2.75
N PHE A 104 5.31 15.33 3.22
CA PHE A 104 5.88 14.11 2.67
C PHE A 104 5.54 12.96 3.60
N ASP A 105 4.92 11.93 3.04
CA ASP A 105 4.54 10.71 3.74
C ASP A 105 5.64 9.66 3.54
N MET A 106 6.11 9.06 4.62
CA MET A 106 7.02 7.91 4.55
C MET A 106 6.28 6.66 4.11
N LEU A 107 5.02 6.51 4.55
CA LEU A 107 4.14 5.41 4.20
C LEU A 107 2.83 5.92 3.58
N ARG A 108 2.37 5.23 2.54
CA ARG A 108 1.01 5.40 1.98
C ARG A 108 0.40 4.05 1.60
N ILE A 109 -0.84 4.04 1.15
CA ILE A 109 -1.45 2.87 0.46
C ILE A 109 -1.45 3.11 -1.06
N PRO A 110 -1.65 2.10 -1.90
CA PRO A 110 -1.71 2.29 -3.35
C PRO A 110 -3.01 3.00 -3.80
N THR A 111 -3.00 3.53 -5.02
CA THR A 111 -4.22 4.01 -5.68
C THR A 111 -4.86 2.92 -6.56
N GLU A 112 -6.13 3.11 -6.95
CA GLU A 112 -6.81 2.23 -7.90
C GLU A 112 -6.04 2.11 -9.21
N ARG A 113 -5.60 3.24 -9.78
CA ARG A 113 -4.84 3.22 -11.05
C ARG A 113 -3.47 2.57 -10.90
N GLU A 114 -2.84 2.68 -9.73
CA GLU A 114 -1.60 1.95 -9.44
C GLU A 114 -1.81 0.42 -9.38
N ILE A 115 -2.96 -0.05 -8.92
CA ILE A 115 -3.26 -1.49 -8.84
C ILE A 115 -3.88 -2.05 -10.12
N PHE A 116 -4.90 -1.40 -10.67
CA PHE A 116 -5.67 -1.93 -11.80
C PHE A 116 -5.19 -1.38 -13.15
N GLY A 117 -4.51 -0.23 -13.15
CA GLY A 117 -4.18 0.53 -14.36
C GLY A 117 -5.31 1.45 -14.83
N GLU A 118 -6.43 1.42 -14.13
CA GLU A 118 -7.64 2.21 -14.31
C GLU A 118 -8.22 2.55 -12.94
N ASN A 119 -9.19 3.45 -12.90
CA ASN A 119 -9.81 3.90 -11.66
C ASN A 119 -11.34 3.72 -11.77
N PRO A 120 -11.86 2.51 -11.53
CA PRO A 120 -13.26 2.20 -11.81
C PRO A 120 -14.24 2.87 -10.84
N TYR A 121 -13.83 3.17 -9.59
CA TYR A 121 -14.71 3.74 -8.58
C TYR A 121 -14.36 5.17 -8.18
N GLY A 122 -13.08 5.51 -8.15
CA GLY A 122 -12.62 6.82 -7.72
C GLY A 122 -12.63 7.88 -8.82
N LYS A 123 -12.37 9.12 -8.40
CA LYS A 123 -12.18 10.25 -9.33
C LYS A 123 -10.94 10.09 -10.19
N ASP A 124 -11.01 10.52 -11.45
CA ASP A 124 -9.91 10.45 -12.40
C ASP A 124 -8.56 10.87 -11.81
N GLU A 125 -7.59 9.98 -11.93
CA GLU A 125 -6.21 10.20 -11.52
C GLU A 125 -5.38 10.77 -12.69
N PRO A 126 -4.34 11.57 -12.44
CA PRO A 126 -3.46 12.07 -13.49
C PRO A 126 -2.92 10.95 -14.40
N VAL A 127 -2.77 11.24 -15.69
CA VAL A 127 -2.26 10.27 -16.69
C VAL A 127 -0.83 9.79 -16.38
N SER A 128 -0.09 10.55 -15.57
CA SER A 128 1.23 10.16 -15.06
C SER A 128 1.18 8.99 -14.07
N VAL A 129 0.02 8.71 -13.44
CA VAL A 129 -0.15 7.54 -12.59
C VAL A 129 -0.24 6.29 -13.46
N ARG A 130 0.73 5.39 -13.26
CA ARG A 130 0.85 4.14 -14.00
C ARG A 130 0.64 2.96 -13.06
N ARG A 131 0.08 1.87 -13.61
CA ARG A 131 -0.01 0.59 -12.93
C ARG A 131 1.38 0.14 -12.46
N PHE A 132 1.45 -0.40 -11.26
CA PHE A 132 2.64 -0.99 -10.69
C PHE A 132 3.08 -2.23 -11.44
N TYR A 133 4.39 -2.47 -11.48
CA TYR A 133 4.98 -3.65 -12.06
C TYR A 133 4.40 -4.93 -11.43
N GLY A 134 3.98 -5.88 -12.27
CA GLY A 134 3.39 -7.15 -11.87
C GLY A 134 1.87 -7.11 -11.65
N MET A 135 1.27 -5.93 -11.42
CA MET A 135 -0.16 -5.84 -11.10
C MET A 135 -1.09 -6.10 -12.29
N GLU A 136 -0.56 -6.27 -13.51
CA GLU A 136 -1.29 -6.89 -14.62
C GLU A 136 -1.79 -8.29 -14.27
N ASN A 137 -0.99 -9.04 -13.51
CA ASN A 137 -1.35 -10.36 -13.04
C ASN A 137 -2.26 -10.22 -11.82
N ARG A 138 -3.46 -10.79 -11.91
CA ARG A 138 -4.45 -10.77 -10.83
C ARG A 138 -3.91 -11.40 -9.54
N HIS A 139 -3.02 -12.39 -9.63
CA HIS A 139 -2.44 -13.01 -8.46
C HIS A 139 -1.57 -12.07 -7.63
N GLU A 140 -0.90 -11.09 -8.25
CA GLU A 140 -0.08 -10.10 -7.56
C GLU A 140 -0.93 -9.05 -6.81
N ARG A 141 -2.20 -8.90 -7.21
CA ARG A 141 -3.16 -8.01 -6.56
C ARG A 141 -3.79 -8.64 -5.33
N ILE A 142 -3.79 -9.96 -5.22
CA ILE A 142 -4.30 -10.68 -4.04
C ILE A 142 -3.28 -10.52 -2.91
N ALA A 143 -3.77 -10.24 -1.71
CA ALA A 143 -2.95 -10.17 -0.50
C ALA A 143 -3.64 -10.92 0.64
N PHE A 144 -2.83 -11.46 1.55
CA PHE A 144 -3.31 -12.12 2.76
C PHE A 144 -3.20 -11.18 3.96
N GLN A 145 -3.92 -11.50 5.03
CA GLN A 145 -3.84 -10.78 6.30
C GLN A 145 -2.56 -11.19 7.04
N GLY A 146 -1.53 -10.35 7.01
CA GLY A 146 -0.22 -10.71 7.56
C GLY A 146 0.50 -11.79 6.74
N SER A 147 1.82 -11.83 6.85
CA SER A 147 2.64 -12.83 6.17
C SER A 147 2.36 -14.24 6.71
N GLU A 148 2.25 -15.22 5.81
CA GLU A 148 2.20 -16.67 6.12
C GLU A 148 0.95 -17.13 6.91
N THR A 149 -0.11 -16.33 7.00
CA THR A 149 -1.35 -16.72 7.69
C THR A 149 -2.28 -17.58 6.83
N GLY A 150 -2.26 -17.38 5.51
CA GLY A 150 -3.19 -18.00 4.56
C GLY A 150 -4.62 -17.45 4.62
N THR A 151 -4.86 -16.39 5.39
CA THR A 151 -6.18 -15.77 5.54
C THR A 151 -6.37 -14.70 4.47
N TRP A 152 -7.41 -14.85 3.64
CA TRP A 152 -7.77 -13.87 2.62
C TRP A 152 -8.07 -12.52 3.24
N GLU A 153 -7.68 -11.44 2.56
CA GLU A 153 -7.92 -10.09 3.03
C GLU A 153 -8.34 -9.16 1.89
N TRP A 154 -9.23 -8.22 2.20
CA TRP A 154 -9.53 -7.06 1.37
C TRP A 154 -8.65 -5.92 1.83
N TYR A 155 -8.16 -5.07 0.93
CA TYR A 155 -7.31 -3.95 1.37
C TYR A 155 -7.63 -2.63 0.74
N TRP A 156 -7.44 -1.58 1.53
CA TRP A 156 -7.76 -0.22 1.18
C TRP A 156 -6.91 0.34 0.04
N LEU A 157 -7.53 1.21 -0.75
CA LEU A 157 -6.91 2.09 -1.72
C LEU A 157 -7.17 3.54 -1.32
N GLN A 158 -6.34 4.48 -1.80
CA GLN A 158 -6.50 5.91 -1.47
C GLN A 158 -7.81 6.51 -2.02
N ASN A 159 -8.37 5.90 -3.05
CA ASN A 159 -9.40 6.50 -3.87
C ASN A 159 -10.73 6.50 -3.15
N LYS A 160 -11.27 7.70 -2.91
CA LYS A 160 -12.66 7.86 -2.51
C LYS A 160 -13.57 7.61 -3.71
N VAL A 161 -14.62 6.81 -3.52
CA VAL A 161 -15.61 6.54 -4.56
C VAL A 161 -16.33 7.84 -4.97
N GLU A 162 -16.48 8.05 -6.27
CA GLU A 162 -17.22 9.19 -6.82
C GLU A 162 -18.69 9.16 -6.36
N ASP A 163 -19.25 10.35 -6.07
CA ASP A 163 -20.61 10.54 -5.55
C ASP A 163 -20.95 9.80 -4.23
N SER A 164 -19.97 9.22 -3.55
CA SER A 164 -20.15 8.65 -2.24
C SER A 164 -19.87 9.65 -1.12
N ALA A 165 -20.66 9.58 -0.05
CA ALA A 165 -20.37 10.34 1.18
C ALA A 165 -19.08 9.83 1.85
N SER A 166 -18.91 8.50 1.92
CA SER A 166 -17.91 7.87 2.79
C SER A 166 -17.35 6.53 2.30
N ASN A 167 -17.59 6.12 1.05
CA ASN A 167 -16.98 4.90 0.52
C ASN A 167 -15.60 5.15 -0.06
N PHE A 168 -14.72 4.18 0.15
CA PHE A 168 -13.39 4.11 -0.45
C PHE A 168 -13.24 2.83 -1.24
N ALA A 169 -12.45 2.91 -2.30
CA ALA A 169 -12.10 1.76 -3.09
C ALA A 169 -11.17 0.84 -2.30
N LEU A 170 -11.27 -0.44 -2.62
CA LEU A 170 -10.46 -1.50 -2.05
C LEU A 170 -10.23 -2.59 -3.10
N VAL A 171 -9.34 -3.52 -2.79
CA VAL A 171 -9.15 -4.72 -3.60
C VAL A 171 -9.83 -5.91 -2.93
N GLY A 172 -10.62 -6.63 -3.73
CA GLY A 172 -11.29 -7.87 -3.37
C GLY A 172 -10.33 -9.01 -3.07
N ASN A 173 -10.77 -9.98 -2.28
CA ASN A 173 -10.06 -11.24 -2.05
C ASN A 173 -9.71 -12.02 -3.35
N ASN A 174 -10.43 -11.77 -4.45
CA ASN A 174 -10.15 -12.33 -5.77
C ASN A 174 -9.24 -11.44 -6.65
N GLY A 175 -8.70 -10.34 -6.11
CA GLY A 175 -7.86 -9.37 -6.83
C GLY A 175 -8.65 -8.46 -7.80
N GLY A 176 -9.97 -8.34 -7.64
CA GLY A 176 -10.81 -7.38 -8.36
C GLY A 176 -10.98 -6.05 -7.62
N ALA A 177 -11.46 -5.02 -8.31
CA ALA A 177 -11.81 -3.75 -7.68
C ALA A 177 -13.14 -3.90 -6.92
N ASN A 178 -13.27 -3.24 -5.77
CA ASN A 178 -14.52 -3.11 -5.00
C ASN A 178 -14.46 -1.82 -4.17
N TYR A 179 -15.48 -1.55 -3.37
CA TYR A 179 -15.48 -0.43 -2.43
C TYR A 179 -16.25 -0.78 -1.15
N TYR A 180 -16.00 -0.01 -0.08
CA TYR A 180 -16.74 -0.17 1.17
C TYR A 180 -16.72 1.10 2.02
N TYR A 181 -17.53 1.12 3.09
CA TYR A 181 -17.62 2.27 3.99
C TYR A 181 -16.32 2.51 4.76
N ALA A 182 -15.92 3.78 4.88
CA ALA A 182 -14.67 4.20 5.52
C ALA A 182 -14.50 3.74 6.98
N SER A 183 -15.59 3.43 7.69
CA SER A 183 -15.58 3.02 9.09
C SER A 183 -15.31 1.53 9.30
N ASP A 184 -15.25 0.74 8.23
CA ASP A 184 -14.96 -0.69 8.31
C ASP A 184 -13.46 -0.96 8.32
N SER A 185 -13.09 -2.08 8.93
CA SER A 185 -11.69 -2.45 9.08
C SER A 185 -11.28 -3.41 7.96
N PHE A 186 -10.22 -3.06 7.24
CA PHE A 186 -9.66 -3.86 6.15
C PHE A 186 -8.13 -3.82 6.17
N GLY A 187 -7.52 -4.74 5.43
CA GLY A 187 -6.09 -4.82 5.28
C GLY A 187 -5.44 -3.54 4.76
N VAL A 188 -4.18 -3.36 5.15
CA VAL A 188 -3.34 -2.25 4.72
C VAL A 188 -2.11 -2.82 4.03
N ARG A 189 -1.87 -2.39 2.79
CA ARG A 189 -0.62 -2.68 2.06
C ARG A 189 0.23 -1.42 1.98
N PRO A 190 1.19 -1.22 2.90
CA PRO A 190 2.08 -0.08 2.84
C PRO A 190 2.87 -0.03 1.53
N VAL A 191 2.95 1.17 0.99
CA VAL A 191 3.82 1.58 -0.10
C VAL A 191 4.82 2.57 0.47
N PHE A 192 6.10 2.39 0.15
CA PHE A 192 7.19 3.24 0.64
C PHE A 192 8.32 3.30 -0.38
N LEU A 193 9.11 4.37 -0.34
CA LEU A 193 10.20 4.63 -1.26
C LEU A 193 11.54 4.44 -0.53
N LEU A 194 12.45 3.65 -1.10
CA LEU A 194 13.80 3.47 -0.57
C LEU A 194 14.84 4.05 -1.54
N SER A 195 15.84 4.74 -0.99
CA SER A 195 17.03 5.21 -1.71
C SER A 195 18.32 4.64 -1.13
#